data_AF-A0A2W4QYT0-F1
#
_entry.id   AF-A0A2W4QYT0-F1
#
_cell.length_a   1.000
_cell.length_b   1.000
_cell.length_c   1.000
_cell.angle_alpha   90.00
_cell.angle_beta   90.00
_cell.angle_gamma   90.00
#
_symmetry.space_group_name_H-M   'P 1'
#
loop_
_entity.id
_entity.type
_entity.pdbx_description
1 polymer ?
#
loop_
_entity_poly.entity_id
_entity_poly.type
_entity_poly.pdbx_seq_one_letter_code
_entity_poly.pdbx_strand_id
1 'polypeptide(L)'
;MPPHFAIALTGGSATIRRFIRMIDRDHDNPRAPQGLQRMTSGSGKLYIYEINTWVWLHELSQQYQRPVTLSDVPDEALDALAELNIDYIWMMGVWKRSEYARLNALKYKHEYVAALPDIEDEDVIGSAYSIAAYEVEPRIGGREGLAQFRQKLRERGLKLILDFVPNHIAIDHPWVDEHPDFIVQGSAKDARSRPGDFFRHQTSDQRAMIFAHGRDPYFPGWSDTAQLNVFNPELREALLETLLDVASQCDGVRCDMAMLVMNEIFRNTWNGYVADPPETDFWPFMIPQVKARYSEFIMIAEVYWGREYDMLQQGFDFTYDKTLYDRIMEVDVQKVHAHLTAPIEFQQHMVRFIENHDEPRAHDRLGPARSLPAATLICTLPGACLLHHGQLTGAQVKLPVQIRRGPIETQREDLRQHYLKLLQETHTPIYRLGEWRLFELAPVAKDDITVYNLLAYGWRLDGEYRLIVVNLTSITSYARLPLKGWEEVAGHDWILHDIDDGSTYVRRGSEMITPALLLEPNLFKAHFFRFQRKD
;
A
#
# COMPACT_ATOMS: atom_id res chain seq x y z
N MET A 1 -1.78 -39.17 13.46
CA MET A 1 -1.59 -37.80 13.92
C MET A 1 -0.20 -37.32 13.53
N PRO A 2 -0.10 -36.46 12.52
CA PRO A 2 1.00 -35.51 12.36
C PRO A 2 0.49 -34.05 12.46
N PRO A 3 1.39 -33.07 12.69
CA PRO A 3 1.08 -31.83 13.40
C PRO A 3 0.65 -30.64 12.51
N HIS A 4 -0.30 -29.87 13.07
CA HIS A 4 -0.57 -28.42 12.96
C HIS A 4 -0.36 -27.68 11.63
N PHE A 5 -1.48 -27.35 10.98
CA PHE A 5 -1.63 -26.18 10.11
C PHE A 5 -2.83 -25.37 10.62
N ALA A 6 -2.53 -24.22 11.20
CA ALA A 6 -3.45 -23.11 11.40
C ALA A 6 -2.59 -21.85 11.54
N ILE A 7 -2.67 -20.92 10.59
CA ILE A 7 -2.11 -19.57 10.78
C ILE A 7 -3.25 -18.76 11.41
N ALA A 8 -3.56 -19.11 12.65
CA ALA A 8 -4.32 -18.25 13.53
C ALA A 8 -3.41 -17.10 13.96
N LEU A 9 -3.62 -15.92 13.36
CA LEU A 9 -3.16 -14.64 13.89
C LEU A 9 -3.97 -14.29 15.15
N THR A 10 -3.75 -14.99 16.27
CA THR A 10 -4.17 -14.52 17.60
C THR A 10 -3.18 -14.94 18.69
N GLY A 11 -2.45 -13.95 19.25
CA GLY A 11 -1.89 -13.94 20.61
C GLY A 11 -0.65 -14.80 20.93
N GLY A 12 0.55 -14.17 21.01
CA GLY A 12 1.74 -14.82 21.59
C GLY A 12 3.06 -14.03 21.51
N SER A 13 3.20 -13.04 22.38
CA SER A 13 4.25 -11.99 22.47
C SER A 13 5.73 -12.42 22.69
N ALA A 14 6.22 -13.55 22.19
CA ALA A 14 7.63 -13.95 22.38
C ALA A 14 8.37 -14.34 21.09
N THR A 15 7.69 -14.97 20.13
CA THR A 15 8.33 -15.44 18.88
C THR A 15 8.50 -14.32 17.86
N ILE A 16 7.53 -13.39 17.79
CA ILE A 16 7.60 -12.16 16.98
C ILE A 16 8.70 -11.21 17.48
N ARG A 17 8.90 -11.10 18.81
CA ARG A 17 9.99 -10.28 19.39
C ARG A 17 11.38 -10.81 19.07
N ARG A 18 11.50 -12.11 18.78
CA ARG A 18 12.76 -12.73 18.34
C ARG A 18 12.99 -12.54 16.83
N PHE A 19 11.93 -12.33 16.05
CA PHE A 19 11.95 -12.13 14.60
C PHE A 19 12.33 -10.69 14.21
N ILE A 20 11.80 -9.68 14.93
CA ILE A 20 12.21 -8.27 14.74
C ILE A 20 13.73 -8.09 14.97
N ARG A 21 14.30 -8.77 15.97
CA ARG A 21 15.74 -8.71 16.26
C ARG A 21 16.65 -9.43 15.26
N MET A 22 16.13 -10.29 14.40
CA MET A 22 16.95 -11.03 13.42
C MET A 22 17.03 -10.31 12.08
N ILE A 23 16.00 -9.52 11.72
CA ILE A 23 15.99 -8.60 10.58
C ILE A 23 16.90 -7.38 10.86
N ASP A 24 16.97 -6.93 12.12
CA ASP A 24 17.81 -5.77 12.52
C ASP A 24 19.33 -5.98 12.39
N ARG A 25 19.85 -7.21 12.23
CA ARG A 25 21.31 -7.44 12.29
C ARG A 25 22.09 -7.13 11.01
N ASP A 26 21.41 -7.00 9.87
CA ASP A 26 22.07 -6.77 8.57
C ASP A 26 21.72 -5.42 7.92
N HIS A 27 21.01 -4.51 8.60
CA HIS A 27 20.54 -3.24 8.02
C HIS A 27 21.34 -1.97 8.36
N ASP A 28 22.52 -2.09 8.96
CA ASP A 28 23.39 -0.94 9.30
C ASP A 28 24.23 -0.41 8.11
N ASN A 29 23.74 -0.48 6.87
CA ASN A 29 24.37 0.27 5.77
C ASN A 29 23.40 0.59 4.61
N PRO A 30 22.65 1.71 4.66
CA PRO A 30 21.97 2.19 3.46
C PRO A 30 23.04 2.60 2.43
N ARG A 31 23.14 1.85 1.33
CA ARG A 31 23.87 2.33 0.15
C ARG A 31 23.18 3.61 -0.31
N ALA A 32 23.85 4.75 -0.13
CA ALA A 32 23.38 6.02 -0.66
C ALA A 32 23.19 5.88 -2.18
N PRO A 33 22.01 6.20 -2.75
CA PRO A 33 21.76 6.06 -4.17
C PRO A 33 22.65 7.04 -4.95
N GLN A 34 23.64 6.50 -5.68
CA GLN A 34 24.44 7.25 -6.64
C GLN A 34 23.95 6.91 -8.05
N GLY A 35 23.51 7.92 -8.80
CA GLY A 35 23.19 7.77 -10.22
C GLY A 35 21.69 7.74 -10.55
N LEU A 36 20.93 8.75 -10.15
CA LEU A 36 19.59 8.99 -10.69
C LEU A 36 19.72 9.55 -12.13
N GLN A 37 19.55 8.72 -13.15
CA GLN A 37 19.21 9.25 -14.48
C GLN A 37 17.83 9.91 -14.37
N ARG A 38 17.64 11.08 -15.00
CA ARG A 38 16.43 11.91 -14.93
C ARG A 38 15.15 11.07 -15.06
N MET A 39 14.55 10.71 -13.93
CA MET A 39 13.16 10.29 -13.88
C MET A 39 12.33 11.50 -14.28
N THR A 40 11.50 11.35 -15.30
CA THR A 40 10.68 12.44 -15.85
C THR A 40 9.80 13.01 -14.76
N SER A 41 9.94 14.31 -14.51
CA SER A 41 9.11 15.10 -13.60
C SER A 41 7.65 15.02 -14.04
N GLY A 42 6.85 14.21 -13.36
CA GLY A 42 5.45 14.01 -13.76
C GLY A 42 4.52 13.37 -12.74
N SER A 43 4.96 13.03 -11.52
CA SER A 43 4.07 12.44 -10.54
C SER A 43 4.12 13.21 -9.22
N GLY A 44 3.26 14.22 -9.11
CA GLY A 44 3.03 14.94 -7.84
C GLY A 44 2.32 14.06 -6.80
N LYS A 45 1.94 14.65 -5.67
CA LYS A 45 1.13 13.99 -4.63
C LYS A 45 -0.16 13.41 -5.22
N LEU A 46 -0.28 12.08 -5.16
CA LEU A 46 -1.47 11.32 -5.53
C LEU A 46 -2.16 10.73 -4.30
N TYR A 47 -3.48 10.58 -4.36
CA TYR A 47 -4.26 9.85 -3.36
C TYR A 47 -4.94 8.63 -3.97
N ILE A 48 -4.70 7.49 -3.35
CA ILE A 48 -5.23 6.19 -3.72
C ILE A 48 -6.14 5.72 -2.59
N TYR A 49 -7.36 5.29 -2.93
CA TYR A 49 -8.30 4.72 -1.99
C TYR A 49 -8.53 3.24 -2.30
N GLU A 50 -8.04 2.37 -1.44
CA GLU A 50 -8.14 0.92 -1.58
C GLU A 50 -9.46 0.40 -1.03
N ILE A 51 -10.17 -0.36 -1.87
CA ILE A 51 -11.45 -0.97 -1.55
C ILE A 51 -11.37 -2.48 -1.79
N ASN A 52 -11.73 -3.27 -0.79
CA ASN A 52 -12.10 -4.67 -1.01
C ASN A 52 -13.44 -4.71 -1.76
N THR A 53 -13.38 -5.03 -3.05
CA THR A 53 -14.53 -4.94 -3.97
C THR A 53 -15.76 -5.70 -3.46
N TRP A 54 -15.56 -6.93 -2.98
CA TRP A 54 -16.67 -7.79 -2.55
C TRP A 54 -17.35 -7.27 -1.29
N VAL A 55 -16.54 -6.86 -0.31
CA VAL A 55 -17.03 -6.32 0.95
C VAL A 55 -17.83 -5.04 0.70
N TRP A 56 -17.30 -4.14 -0.12
CA TRP A 56 -17.98 -2.88 -0.44
C TRP A 56 -19.27 -3.07 -1.22
N LEU A 57 -19.28 -3.94 -2.24
CA LEU A 57 -20.51 -4.27 -2.98
C LEU A 57 -21.55 -4.95 -2.08
N HIS A 58 -21.12 -5.78 -1.12
CA HIS A 58 -22.01 -6.36 -0.13
C HIS A 58 -22.62 -5.29 0.79
N GLU A 59 -21.82 -4.37 1.31
CA GLU A 59 -22.29 -3.26 2.15
C GLU A 59 -23.28 -2.36 1.41
N LEU A 60 -22.98 -1.99 0.15
CA LEU A 60 -23.92 -1.27 -0.70
C LEU A 60 -25.20 -2.07 -0.93
N SER A 61 -25.10 -3.38 -1.14
CA SER A 61 -26.28 -4.21 -1.33
C SER A 61 -27.20 -4.20 -0.10
N GLN A 62 -26.61 -4.20 1.11
CA GLN A 62 -27.36 -4.06 2.37
C GLN A 62 -27.97 -2.66 2.50
N GLN A 63 -27.18 -1.61 2.28
CA GLN A 63 -27.62 -0.22 2.40
C GLN A 63 -28.80 0.11 1.49
N TYR A 64 -28.75 -0.35 0.23
CA TYR A 64 -29.77 -0.08 -0.78
C TYR A 64 -30.84 -1.18 -0.90
N GLN A 65 -30.77 -2.22 -0.06
CA GLN A 65 -31.74 -3.33 0.01
C GLN A 65 -31.98 -4.02 -1.35
N ARG A 66 -30.94 -4.12 -2.17
CA ARG A 66 -30.95 -4.81 -3.48
C ARG A 66 -29.55 -5.33 -3.78
N PRO A 67 -29.37 -6.39 -4.57
CA PRO A 67 -28.05 -6.72 -5.08
C PRO A 67 -27.44 -5.52 -5.83
N VAL A 68 -26.19 -5.20 -5.50
CA VAL A 68 -25.37 -4.18 -6.16
C VAL A 68 -24.12 -4.86 -6.71
N THR A 69 -23.82 -4.58 -7.97
CA THR A 69 -22.64 -5.04 -8.70
C THR A 69 -21.90 -3.84 -9.29
N LEU A 70 -20.75 -4.05 -9.93
CA LEU A 70 -20.03 -2.99 -10.64
C LEU A 70 -20.88 -2.34 -11.75
N SER A 71 -21.84 -3.08 -12.34
CA SER A 71 -22.72 -2.57 -13.39
C SER A 71 -23.71 -1.51 -12.90
N ASP A 72 -24.04 -1.49 -11.62
CA ASP A 72 -25.18 -0.73 -11.10
C ASP A 72 -24.94 -0.15 -9.70
N VAL A 73 -23.68 0.19 -9.40
CA VAL A 73 -23.32 1.01 -8.25
C VAL A 73 -24.15 2.32 -8.28
N PRO A 74 -24.87 2.65 -7.18
CA PRO A 74 -25.61 3.91 -7.05
C PRO A 74 -24.72 5.13 -7.23
N ASP A 75 -25.24 6.15 -7.90
CA ASP A 75 -24.46 7.36 -8.19
C ASP A 75 -24.06 8.09 -6.90
N GLU A 76 -24.90 8.06 -5.87
CA GLU A 76 -24.60 8.65 -4.56
C GLU A 76 -23.38 8.01 -3.87
N ALA A 77 -23.18 6.70 -4.07
CA ALA A 77 -22.00 6.01 -3.54
C ALA A 77 -20.72 6.41 -4.28
N LEU A 78 -20.81 6.67 -5.59
CA LEU A 78 -19.69 7.16 -6.39
C LEU A 78 -19.40 8.63 -6.12
N ASP A 79 -20.43 9.45 -5.91
CA ASP A 79 -20.30 10.85 -5.50
C ASP A 79 -19.59 10.96 -4.15
N ALA A 80 -19.95 10.10 -3.18
CA ALA A 80 -19.27 10.04 -1.88
C ALA A 80 -17.77 9.70 -1.99
N LEU A 81 -17.37 8.86 -2.95
CA LEU A 81 -15.96 8.60 -3.23
C LEU A 81 -15.27 9.83 -3.85
N ALA A 82 -15.94 10.52 -4.77
CA ALA A 82 -15.40 11.72 -5.42
C ALA A 82 -15.22 12.89 -4.44
N GLU A 83 -16.10 13.02 -3.45
CA GLU A 83 -16.02 14.03 -2.38
C GLU A 83 -14.77 13.90 -1.51
N LEU A 84 -14.09 12.74 -1.52
CA LEU A 84 -12.84 12.54 -0.79
C LEU A 84 -11.65 13.32 -1.40
N ASN A 85 -11.80 13.92 -2.58
CA ASN A 85 -10.73 14.60 -3.32
C ASN A 85 -9.51 13.70 -3.57
N ILE A 86 -9.77 12.44 -3.89
CA ILE A 86 -8.78 11.43 -4.24
C ILE A 86 -8.60 11.31 -5.76
N ASP A 87 -7.49 10.70 -6.18
CA ASP A 87 -7.15 10.59 -7.61
C ASP A 87 -7.52 9.21 -8.18
N TYR A 88 -7.30 8.15 -7.40
CA TYR A 88 -7.49 6.76 -7.82
C TYR A 88 -8.31 5.96 -6.81
N ILE A 89 -9.20 5.11 -7.32
CA ILE A 89 -9.79 4.00 -6.59
C ILE A 89 -9.06 2.73 -6.96
N TRP A 90 -8.55 2.00 -5.98
CA TRP A 90 -8.03 0.65 -6.17
C TRP A 90 -9.11 -0.37 -5.77
N MET A 91 -9.62 -1.09 -6.77
CA MET A 91 -10.60 -2.17 -6.56
C MET A 91 -9.87 -3.50 -6.42
N MET A 92 -9.63 -3.92 -5.17
CA MET A 92 -8.96 -5.18 -4.87
C MET A 92 -9.88 -6.38 -5.14
N GLY A 93 -9.33 -7.42 -5.75
CA GLY A 93 -9.96 -8.74 -5.85
C GLY A 93 -11.14 -8.85 -6.83
N VAL A 94 -11.04 -8.16 -7.97
CA VAL A 94 -12.04 -8.21 -9.07
C VAL A 94 -11.95 -9.47 -9.94
N TRP A 95 -10.80 -10.13 -9.96
CA TRP A 95 -10.54 -11.28 -10.82
C TRP A 95 -11.27 -12.53 -10.35
N LYS A 96 -11.50 -13.45 -11.28
CA LYS A 96 -12.10 -14.75 -11.05
C LYS A 96 -11.23 -15.57 -10.09
N ARG A 97 -11.83 -15.97 -8.98
CA ARG A 97 -11.17 -16.74 -7.91
C ARG A 97 -11.27 -18.23 -8.16
N SER A 98 -10.28 -18.94 -7.64
CA SER A 98 -10.20 -20.41 -7.67
C SER A 98 -11.22 -21.09 -6.78
N GLU A 99 -11.92 -22.09 -7.33
CA GLU A 99 -12.81 -22.94 -6.54
C GLU A 99 -11.98 -23.85 -5.62
N TYR A 100 -10.80 -24.32 -6.06
CA TYR A 100 -9.88 -25.02 -5.18
C TYR A 100 -9.48 -24.14 -3.97
N ALA A 101 -9.10 -22.88 -4.21
CA ALA A 101 -8.74 -21.95 -3.14
C ALA A 101 -9.91 -21.69 -2.19
N ARG A 102 -11.14 -21.58 -2.70
CA ARG A 102 -12.35 -21.47 -1.87
C ARG A 102 -12.55 -22.71 -0.99
N LEU A 103 -12.51 -23.90 -1.58
CA LEU A 103 -12.63 -25.16 -0.83
C LEU A 103 -11.52 -25.34 0.19
N ASN A 104 -10.32 -24.86 -0.11
CA ASN A 104 -9.21 -24.85 0.84
C ASN A 104 -9.48 -23.88 2.00
N ALA A 105 -9.91 -22.64 1.70
CA ALA A 105 -10.25 -21.63 2.70
C ALA A 105 -11.38 -22.08 3.65
N LEU A 106 -12.38 -22.82 3.15
CA LEU A 106 -13.47 -23.35 3.98
C LEU A 106 -12.97 -24.27 5.11
N LYS A 107 -11.87 -25.01 4.90
CA LYS A 107 -11.25 -25.84 5.96
C LYS A 107 -10.75 -24.99 7.13
N TYR A 108 -10.42 -23.73 6.86
CA TYR A 108 -9.90 -22.75 7.82
C TYR A 108 -10.94 -21.71 8.23
N LYS A 109 -12.24 -21.92 7.96
CA LYS A 109 -13.31 -20.97 8.32
C LYS A 109 -13.26 -20.51 9.79
N HIS A 110 -12.85 -21.40 10.69
CA HIS A 110 -12.68 -21.11 12.11
C HIS A 110 -11.66 -19.99 12.40
N GLU A 111 -10.69 -19.74 11.52
CA GLU A 111 -9.72 -18.64 11.65
C GLU A 111 -10.36 -17.27 11.34
N TYR A 112 -11.45 -17.25 10.58
CA TYR A 112 -12.14 -16.01 10.17
C TYR A 112 -13.17 -15.55 11.21
N VAL A 113 -13.53 -16.40 12.18
CA VAL A 113 -14.53 -16.11 13.23
C VAL A 113 -14.17 -14.87 14.06
N ALA A 114 -12.86 -14.59 14.25
CA ALA A 114 -12.42 -13.39 14.95
C ALA A 114 -12.79 -12.10 14.20
N ALA A 115 -12.81 -12.14 12.86
CA ALA A 115 -13.20 -11.00 12.03
C ALA A 115 -14.71 -10.96 11.75
N LEU A 116 -15.35 -12.13 11.64
CA LEU A 116 -16.77 -12.27 11.33
C LEU A 116 -17.39 -13.40 12.18
N PRO A 117 -17.90 -13.08 13.39
CA PRO A 117 -18.37 -14.10 14.34
C PRO A 117 -19.52 -14.97 13.84
N ASP A 118 -20.34 -14.44 12.92
CA ASP A 118 -21.50 -15.06 12.29
C ASP A 118 -21.20 -15.59 10.87
N ILE A 119 -19.96 -15.98 10.60
CA ILE A 119 -19.51 -16.40 9.27
C ILE A 119 -20.17 -17.70 8.80
N GLU A 120 -20.72 -17.67 7.58
CA GLU A 120 -21.28 -18.83 6.89
C GLU A 120 -20.39 -19.29 5.71
N ASP A 121 -20.67 -20.48 5.17
CA ASP A 121 -19.86 -21.06 4.08
C ASP A 121 -19.93 -20.23 2.78
N GLU A 122 -21.04 -19.53 2.55
CA GLU A 122 -21.24 -18.64 1.42
C GLU A 122 -20.40 -17.36 1.54
N ASP A 123 -19.96 -17.00 2.74
CA ASP A 123 -19.13 -15.82 2.96
C ASP A 123 -17.67 -16.06 2.60
N VAL A 124 -17.24 -17.33 2.56
CA VAL A 124 -15.89 -17.73 2.14
C VAL A 124 -15.86 -17.88 0.61
N ILE A 125 -15.10 -17.01 -0.04
CA ILE A 125 -14.99 -16.90 -1.51
C ILE A 125 -13.59 -17.23 -2.06
N GLY A 126 -12.67 -17.70 -1.21
CA GLY A 126 -11.28 -18.02 -1.57
C GLY A 126 -10.40 -16.76 -1.66
N SER A 127 -9.09 -16.92 -1.72
CA SER A 127 -8.15 -15.79 -1.74
C SER A 127 -8.32 -14.93 -3.01
N ALA A 128 -8.20 -13.59 -2.86
CA ALA A 128 -8.16 -12.66 -3.98
C ALA A 128 -6.91 -12.84 -4.87
N TYR A 129 -5.85 -13.42 -4.30
CA TYR A 129 -4.55 -13.60 -4.93
C TYR A 129 -4.32 -15.02 -5.48
N SER A 130 -5.27 -15.94 -5.26
CA SER A 130 -5.31 -17.23 -5.98
C SER A 130 -6.19 -17.10 -7.22
N ILE A 131 -5.61 -16.50 -8.26
CA ILE A 131 -6.30 -16.13 -9.50
C ILE A 131 -6.48 -17.36 -10.39
N ALA A 132 -7.74 -17.70 -10.68
CA ALA A 132 -8.07 -18.77 -11.62
C ALA A 132 -8.10 -18.30 -13.07
N ALA A 133 -8.39 -17.01 -13.29
CA ALA A 133 -8.24 -16.33 -14.57
C ALA A 133 -8.24 -14.81 -14.35
N TYR A 134 -7.52 -14.07 -15.19
CA TYR A 134 -7.61 -12.60 -15.28
C TYR A 134 -8.89 -12.13 -16.00
N GLU A 135 -10.01 -12.76 -15.65
CA GLU A 135 -11.36 -12.37 -16.06
C GLU A 135 -12.05 -11.72 -14.87
N VAL A 136 -12.75 -10.61 -15.08
CA VAL A 136 -13.54 -10.00 -14.02
C VAL A 136 -14.66 -10.97 -13.61
N GLU A 137 -14.81 -11.23 -12.32
CA GLU A 137 -15.78 -12.17 -11.79
C GLU A 137 -17.22 -11.79 -12.23
N PRO A 138 -17.95 -12.72 -12.89
CA PRO A 138 -19.32 -12.46 -13.33
C PRO A 138 -20.28 -12.07 -12.20
N ARG A 139 -20.12 -12.65 -11.00
CA ARG A 139 -20.96 -12.34 -9.83
C ARG A 139 -20.88 -10.88 -9.36
N ILE A 140 -19.82 -10.16 -9.71
CA ILE A 140 -19.67 -8.72 -9.39
C ILE A 140 -19.90 -7.82 -10.60
N GLY A 141 -20.36 -8.35 -11.74
CA GLY A 141 -20.72 -7.59 -12.94
C GLY A 141 -19.87 -7.89 -14.18
N GLY A 142 -18.79 -8.68 -14.03
CA GLY A 142 -17.92 -9.05 -15.15
C GLY A 142 -17.26 -7.87 -15.86
N ARG A 143 -16.69 -8.14 -17.04
CA ARG A 143 -15.93 -7.14 -17.81
C ARG A 143 -16.76 -5.92 -18.19
N GLU A 144 -18.02 -6.12 -18.57
CA GLU A 144 -18.93 -5.04 -18.94
C GLU A 144 -19.27 -4.16 -17.73
N GLY A 145 -19.58 -4.76 -16.58
CA GLY A 145 -19.83 -4.02 -15.35
C GLY A 145 -18.62 -3.20 -14.91
N LEU A 146 -17.42 -3.77 -14.99
CA LEU A 146 -16.18 -3.02 -14.69
C LEU A 146 -15.97 -1.83 -15.66
N ALA A 147 -16.27 -2.01 -16.94
CA ALA A 147 -16.15 -0.93 -17.92
C ALA A 147 -17.16 0.21 -17.63
N GLN A 148 -18.40 -0.12 -17.29
CA GLN A 148 -19.42 0.85 -16.87
C GLN A 148 -19.01 1.58 -15.59
N PHE A 149 -18.51 0.84 -14.59
CA PHE A 149 -17.98 1.41 -13.35
C PHE A 149 -16.84 2.38 -13.60
N ARG A 150 -15.83 1.99 -14.39
CA ARG A 150 -14.71 2.86 -14.76
C ARG A 150 -15.17 4.12 -15.50
N GLN A 151 -16.16 4.00 -16.39
CA GLN A 151 -16.73 5.18 -17.06
C GLN A 151 -17.34 6.15 -16.05
N LYS A 152 -18.16 5.67 -15.11
CA LYS A 152 -18.78 6.51 -14.08
C LYS A 152 -17.77 7.16 -13.13
N LEU A 153 -16.66 6.46 -12.83
CA LEU A 153 -15.53 7.02 -12.09
C LEU A 153 -14.89 8.18 -12.87
N ARG A 154 -14.62 7.98 -14.17
CA ARG A 154 -14.01 9.00 -15.04
C ARG A 154 -14.87 10.26 -15.18
N GLU A 155 -16.19 10.11 -15.25
CA GLU A 155 -17.15 11.22 -15.24
C GLU A 155 -17.04 12.10 -13.98
N ARG A 156 -16.47 11.54 -12.90
CA ARG A 156 -16.20 12.22 -11.62
C ARG A 156 -14.73 12.59 -11.42
N GLY A 157 -13.90 12.42 -12.45
CA GLY A 157 -12.46 12.69 -12.37
C GLY A 157 -11.64 11.63 -11.62
N LEU A 158 -12.24 10.50 -11.27
CA LEU A 158 -11.56 9.38 -10.60
C LEU A 158 -11.00 8.39 -11.62
N LYS A 159 -9.84 7.82 -11.29
CA LYS A 159 -9.17 6.78 -12.08
C LYS A 159 -9.21 5.42 -11.36
N LEU A 160 -9.03 4.34 -12.10
CA LEU A 160 -9.12 2.97 -11.57
C LEU A 160 -7.75 2.28 -11.51
N ILE A 161 -7.44 1.65 -10.37
CA ILE A 161 -6.32 0.72 -10.18
C ILE A 161 -6.86 -0.69 -9.92
N LEU A 162 -6.20 -1.70 -10.50
CA LEU A 162 -6.47 -3.13 -10.26
C LEU A 162 -5.20 -3.87 -9.88
N ASP A 163 -5.33 -5.08 -9.34
CA ASP A 163 -4.20 -5.94 -8.99
C ASP A 163 -3.63 -6.69 -10.20
N PHE A 164 -2.31 -6.91 -10.19
CA PHE A 164 -1.62 -7.87 -11.05
C PHE A 164 -0.66 -8.72 -10.21
N VAL A 165 -0.80 -10.04 -10.28
CA VAL A 165 0.00 -11.03 -9.54
C VAL A 165 0.93 -11.75 -10.53
N PRO A 166 2.22 -11.39 -10.59
CA PRO A 166 3.17 -11.95 -11.55
C PRO A 166 3.84 -13.24 -11.06
N ASN A 167 3.84 -13.50 -9.75
CA ASN A 167 4.61 -14.58 -9.16
C ASN A 167 3.92 -15.95 -9.26
N HIS A 168 2.60 -15.99 -9.18
CA HIS A 168 1.86 -17.24 -9.10
C HIS A 168 0.43 -17.09 -9.64
N ILE A 169 -0.20 -18.24 -9.88
CA ILE A 169 -1.61 -18.39 -10.27
C ILE A 169 -2.26 -19.45 -9.37
N ALA A 170 -3.57 -19.63 -9.44
CA ALA A 170 -4.22 -20.72 -8.73
C ALA A 170 -3.78 -22.10 -9.22
N ILE A 171 -3.87 -23.12 -8.36
CA ILE A 171 -3.54 -24.52 -8.71
C ILE A 171 -4.45 -25.11 -9.79
N ASP A 172 -5.68 -24.62 -9.87
CA ASP A 172 -6.68 -25.02 -10.88
C ASP A 172 -6.73 -24.04 -12.06
N HIS A 173 -5.73 -23.16 -12.22
CA HIS A 173 -5.61 -22.32 -13.40
C HIS A 173 -5.30 -23.18 -14.65
N PRO A 174 -5.90 -22.89 -15.83
CA PRO A 174 -5.75 -23.71 -17.04
C PRO A 174 -4.30 -23.99 -17.44
N TRP A 175 -3.39 -23.01 -17.30
CA TRP A 175 -1.96 -23.18 -17.57
C TRP A 175 -1.27 -24.30 -16.77
N VAL A 176 -1.78 -24.67 -15.59
CA VAL A 176 -1.21 -25.80 -14.83
C VAL A 176 -1.36 -27.12 -15.59
N ASP A 177 -2.43 -27.24 -16.38
CA ASP A 177 -2.72 -28.40 -17.21
C ASP A 177 -2.20 -28.24 -18.66
N GLU A 178 -2.53 -27.12 -19.28
CA GLU A 178 -2.28 -26.86 -20.71
C GLU A 178 -0.82 -26.50 -21.01
N HIS A 179 -0.13 -25.86 -20.06
CA HIS A 179 1.24 -25.35 -20.21
C HIS A 179 2.09 -25.71 -18.98
N PRO A 180 2.34 -27.00 -18.71
CA PRO A 180 3.04 -27.42 -17.50
C PRO A 180 4.50 -26.90 -17.40
N ASP A 181 5.10 -26.46 -18.50
CA ASP A 181 6.40 -25.79 -18.58
C ASP A 181 6.38 -24.32 -18.12
N PHE A 182 5.19 -23.73 -17.98
CA PHE A 182 5.00 -22.42 -17.35
C PHE A 182 5.08 -22.49 -15.83
N ILE A 183 5.02 -23.69 -15.25
CA ILE A 183 5.04 -23.90 -13.80
C ILE A 183 6.40 -24.44 -13.39
N VAL A 184 6.93 -23.99 -12.24
CA VAL A 184 8.16 -24.57 -11.70
C VAL A 184 7.92 -26.04 -11.32
N GLN A 185 8.68 -26.94 -11.93
CA GLN A 185 8.51 -28.39 -11.78
C GLN A 185 9.44 -28.95 -10.70
N GLY A 186 8.94 -29.90 -9.93
CA GLY A 186 9.70 -30.66 -8.95
C GLY A 186 9.80 -32.14 -9.32
N SER A 187 10.42 -32.92 -8.43
CA SER A 187 10.48 -34.38 -8.52
C SER A 187 9.62 -35.05 -7.45
N ALA A 188 9.39 -36.35 -7.60
CA ALA A 188 8.75 -37.14 -6.55
C ALA A 188 9.52 -37.12 -5.21
N LYS A 189 10.83 -36.84 -5.23
CA LYS A 189 11.64 -36.64 -4.02
C LYS A 189 11.26 -35.33 -3.34
N ASP A 190 11.13 -34.25 -4.11
CA ASP A 190 10.76 -32.93 -3.59
C ASP A 190 9.41 -32.94 -2.90
N ALA A 191 8.40 -33.55 -3.54
CA ALA A 191 7.07 -33.73 -2.94
C ALA A 191 7.07 -34.55 -1.63
N ARG A 192 8.13 -35.33 -1.36
CA ARG A 192 8.30 -36.06 -0.09
C ARG A 192 9.10 -35.27 0.94
N SER A 193 10.18 -34.61 0.52
CA SER A 193 11.07 -33.88 1.43
C SER A 193 10.59 -32.47 1.78
N ARG A 194 9.81 -31.86 0.90
CA ARG A 194 9.29 -30.49 1.00
C ARG A 194 7.78 -30.46 0.66
N PRO A 195 6.93 -31.20 1.40
CA PRO A 195 5.52 -31.36 1.07
C PRO A 195 4.68 -30.07 1.18
N GLY A 196 5.20 -29.02 1.82
CA GLY A 196 4.57 -27.69 1.84
C GLY A 196 4.95 -26.80 0.66
N ASP A 197 5.99 -27.16 -0.11
CA ASP A 197 6.48 -26.37 -1.24
C ASP A 197 6.12 -26.98 -2.59
N PHE A 198 5.69 -28.24 -2.63
CA PHE A 198 5.37 -28.96 -3.86
C PHE A 198 4.09 -29.78 -3.72
N PHE A 199 3.29 -29.80 -4.78
CA PHE A 199 2.07 -30.58 -4.88
C PHE A 199 2.09 -31.53 -6.08
N ARG A 200 1.25 -32.57 -5.99
CA ARG A 200 1.03 -33.50 -7.11
C ARG A 200 -0.12 -32.98 -7.95
N HIS A 201 0.04 -33.01 -9.27
CA HIS A 201 -1.02 -32.72 -10.21
C HIS A 201 -1.10 -33.86 -11.23
N GLN A 202 -2.31 -34.26 -11.57
CA GLN A 202 -2.55 -35.18 -12.67
C GLN A 202 -3.19 -34.38 -13.80
N THR A 203 -2.43 -34.20 -14.86
CA THR A 203 -2.87 -33.47 -16.04
C THR A 203 -4.02 -34.23 -16.74
N SER A 204 -4.76 -33.54 -17.60
CA SER A 204 -5.87 -34.07 -18.40
C SER A 204 -5.45 -35.27 -19.26
N ASP A 205 -4.20 -35.26 -19.76
CA ASP A 205 -3.58 -36.37 -20.50
C ASP A 205 -3.06 -37.53 -19.60
N GLN A 206 -3.38 -37.49 -18.30
CA GLN A 206 -3.04 -38.48 -17.28
C GLN A 206 -1.56 -38.53 -16.88
N ARG A 207 -0.71 -37.56 -17.26
CA ARG A 207 0.64 -37.46 -16.71
C ARG A 207 0.61 -36.99 -15.27
N ALA A 208 1.30 -37.74 -14.41
CA ALA A 208 1.55 -37.35 -13.02
C ALA A 208 2.75 -36.39 -12.96
N MET A 209 2.47 -35.14 -12.61
CA MET A 209 3.44 -34.05 -12.49
C MET A 209 3.60 -33.64 -11.02
N ILE A 210 4.76 -33.06 -10.70
CA ILE A 210 5.01 -32.40 -9.42
C ILE A 210 5.30 -30.94 -9.73
N PHE A 211 4.51 -30.05 -9.14
CA PHE A 211 4.66 -28.61 -9.31
C PHE A 211 4.95 -27.95 -7.98
N ALA A 212 5.63 -26.81 -8.04
CA ALA A 212 5.90 -26.01 -6.87
C ALA A 212 4.74 -25.06 -6.54
N HIS A 213 4.48 -24.85 -5.26
CA HIS A 213 3.60 -23.80 -4.79
C HIS A 213 4.24 -22.44 -4.97
N GLY A 214 3.43 -21.42 -5.28
CA GLY A 214 3.89 -20.03 -5.23
C GLY A 214 4.46 -19.74 -3.85
N ARG A 215 5.56 -18.99 -3.78
CA ARG A 215 6.14 -18.63 -2.48
C ARG A 215 6.91 -17.32 -2.49
N ASP A 216 7.17 -16.89 -1.28
CA ASP A 216 8.26 -16.02 -0.91
C ASP A 216 9.47 -16.86 -0.40
N PRO A 217 10.73 -16.48 -0.65
CA PRO A 217 11.89 -17.22 -0.17
C PRO A 217 11.94 -17.42 1.35
N TYR A 218 11.38 -16.51 2.15
CA TYR A 218 11.40 -16.56 3.62
C TYR A 218 10.20 -17.27 4.25
N PHE A 219 9.20 -17.68 3.45
CA PHE A 219 7.98 -18.32 3.93
C PHE A 219 7.71 -19.68 3.26
N PRO A 220 6.90 -20.54 3.88
CA PRO A 220 6.38 -21.75 3.20
C PRO A 220 5.59 -21.38 1.94
N GLY A 221 5.48 -22.34 1.00
CA GLY A 221 4.62 -22.18 -0.16
C GLY A 221 3.14 -21.94 0.19
N TRP A 222 2.47 -21.12 -0.63
CA TRP A 222 1.04 -20.89 -0.53
C TRP A 222 0.29 -22.06 -1.15
N SER A 223 -0.39 -22.83 -0.30
CA SER A 223 -0.98 -24.15 -0.64
C SER A 223 -2.07 -24.15 -1.71
N ASP A 224 -2.59 -22.97 -2.08
CA ASP A 224 -3.64 -22.75 -3.07
C ASP A 224 -3.12 -22.14 -4.38
N THR A 225 -1.80 -22.03 -4.55
CA THR A 225 -1.19 -21.41 -5.73
C THR A 225 -0.14 -22.31 -6.38
N ALA A 226 0.08 -22.12 -7.68
CA ALA A 226 1.13 -22.74 -8.48
C ALA A 226 2.16 -21.68 -8.88
N GLN A 227 3.44 -21.99 -8.68
CA GLN A 227 4.55 -21.07 -8.95
C GLN A 227 4.79 -20.94 -10.46
N LEU A 228 4.64 -19.73 -10.98
CA LEU A 228 5.01 -19.40 -12.35
C LEU A 228 6.53 -19.45 -12.54
N ASN A 229 6.98 -20.03 -13.64
CA ASN A 229 8.37 -20.08 -14.07
C ASN A 229 8.71 -18.85 -14.93
N VAL A 230 8.92 -17.69 -14.30
CA VAL A 230 9.17 -16.43 -15.02
C VAL A 230 10.48 -16.40 -15.80
N PHE A 231 11.25 -17.49 -15.86
CA PHE A 231 12.39 -17.64 -16.78
C PHE A 231 12.01 -18.28 -18.11
N ASN A 232 10.81 -18.85 -18.23
CA ASN A 232 10.27 -19.34 -19.49
C ASN A 232 9.89 -18.13 -20.39
N PRO A 233 10.46 -18.01 -21.59
CA PRO A 233 10.19 -16.88 -22.49
C PRO A 233 8.74 -16.89 -23.02
N GLU A 234 8.16 -18.06 -23.29
CA GLU A 234 6.77 -18.16 -23.76
C GLU A 234 5.78 -17.72 -22.66
N LEU A 235 6.08 -18.04 -21.39
CA LEU A 235 5.30 -17.52 -20.27
C LEU A 235 5.41 -15.99 -20.15
N ARG A 236 6.59 -15.40 -20.38
CA ARG A 236 6.75 -13.94 -20.33
C ARG A 236 5.89 -13.26 -21.38
N GLU A 237 5.84 -13.78 -22.61
CA GLU A 237 4.93 -13.29 -23.64
C GLU A 237 3.46 -13.44 -23.22
N ALA A 238 3.07 -14.59 -22.66
CA ALA A 238 1.70 -14.81 -22.18
C ALA A 238 1.29 -13.87 -21.04
N LEU A 239 2.20 -13.60 -20.09
CA LEU A 239 2.01 -12.64 -19.00
C LEU A 239 1.97 -11.20 -19.50
N LEU A 240 2.75 -10.85 -20.52
CA LEU A 240 2.69 -9.55 -21.16
C LEU A 240 1.31 -9.32 -21.80
N GLU A 241 0.80 -10.28 -22.56
CA GLU A 241 -0.53 -10.19 -23.18
C GLU A 241 -1.63 -10.06 -22.10
N THR A 242 -1.50 -10.80 -21.01
CA THR A 242 -2.39 -10.69 -19.85
C THR A 242 -2.32 -9.30 -19.23
N LEU A 243 -1.12 -8.77 -18.99
CA LEU A 243 -0.95 -7.44 -18.42
C LEU A 243 -1.46 -6.33 -19.36
N LEU A 244 -1.32 -6.48 -20.68
CA LEU A 244 -1.88 -5.56 -21.67
C LEU A 244 -3.41 -5.58 -21.71
N ASP A 245 -4.03 -6.77 -21.52
CA ASP A 245 -5.49 -6.88 -21.39
C ASP A 245 -5.99 -6.28 -20.06
N VAL A 246 -5.28 -6.51 -18.94
CA VAL A 246 -5.56 -5.85 -17.67
C VAL A 246 -5.45 -4.32 -17.82
N ALA A 247 -4.37 -3.83 -18.44
CA ALA A 247 -4.15 -2.40 -18.65
C ALA A 247 -5.20 -1.76 -19.56
N SER A 248 -5.84 -2.54 -20.45
CA SER A 248 -6.99 -2.04 -21.22
C SER A 248 -8.21 -1.70 -20.35
N GLN A 249 -8.29 -2.29 -19.15
CA GLN A 249 -9.45 -2.24 -18.26
C GLN A 249 -9.31 -1.24 -17.10
N CYS A 250 -8.11 -0.72 -16.83
CA CYS A 250 -7.85 0.23 -15.75
C CYS A 250 -6.88 1.35 -16.17
N ASP A 251 -6.61 2.29 -15.28
CA ASP A 251 -5.70 3.42 -15.47
C ASP A 251 -4.36 3.23 -14.74
N GLY A 252 -4.23 2.14 -13.98
CA GLY A 252 -3.00 1.68 -13.37
C GLY A 252 -3.13 0.29 -12.76
N VAL A 253 -2.00 -0.32 -12.38
CA VAL A 253 -1.96 -1.56 -11.61
C VAL A 253 -1.13 -1.44 -10.35
N ARG A 254 -1.56 -2.15 -9.30
CA ARG A 254 -0.70 -2.55 -8.18
C ARG A 254 -0.20 -3.97 -8.44
N CYS A 255 1.12 -4.11 -8.53
CA CYS A 255 1.78 -5.38 -8.76
C CYS A 255 2.13 -6.04 -7.43
N ASP A 256 1.50 -7.17 -7.15
CA ASP A 256 1.69 -7.98 -5.95
C ASP A 256 3.12 -8.53 -5.89
N MET A 257 3.76 -8.38 -4.72
CA MET A 257 5.08 -8.89 -4.38
C MET A 257 6.09 -8.75 -5.54
N ALA A 258 6.17 -7.55 -6.12
CA ALA A 258 6.75 -7.32 -7.42
C ALA A 258 8.25 -7.70 -7.50
N MET A 259 8.98 -7.64 -6.38
CA MET A 259 10.38 -8.05 -6.32
C MET A 259 10.59 -9.57 -6.48
N LEU A 260 9.59 -10.41 -6.21
CA LEU A 260 9.76 -11.88 -6.25
C LEU A 260 10.13 -12.41 -7.65
N VAL A 261 9.72 -11.71 -8.69
CA VAL A 261 9.98 -12.08 -10.09
C VAL A 261 11.27 -11.47 -10.65
N MET A 262 12.03 -10.72 -9.84
CA MET A 262 13.37 -10.27 -10.21
C MET A 262 14.29 -11.47 -10.41
N ASN A 263 15.09 -11.45 -11.47
CA ASN A 263 15.99 -12.55 -11.84
C ASN A 263 16.86 -13.03 -10.67
N GLU A 264 17.42 -12.10 -9.89
CA GLU A 264 18.24 -12.42 -8.71
C GLU A 264 17.45 -13.22 -7.66
N ILE A 265 16.29 -12.72 -7.25
CA ILE A 265 15.45 -13.31 -6.20
C ILE A 265 14.86 -14.64 -6.69
N PHE A 266 14.33 -14.66 -7.90
CA PHE A 266 13.70 -15.83 -8.48
C PHE A 266 14.68 -17.00 -8.62
N ARG A 267 15.88 -16.75 -9.16
CA ARG A 267 16.95 -17.76 -9.24
C ARG A 267 17.33 -18.28 -7.86
N ASN A 268 17.49 -17.42 -6.87
CA ASN A 268 17.89 -17.84 -5.53
C ASN A 268 16.79 -18.70 -4.86
N THR A 269 15.53 -18.38 -5.12
CA THR A 269 14.36 -19.09 -4.57
C THR A 269 14.20 -20.47 -5.19
N TRP A 270 14.41 -20.57 -6.52
CA TRP A 270 14.18 -21.78 -7.30
C TRP A 270 15.44 -22.42 -7.87
N ASN A 271 16.59 -22.20 -7.22
CA ASN A 271 17.87 -22.73 -7.63
C ASN A 271 17.82 -24.26 -7.82
N GLY A 272 18.21 -24.73 -9.01
CA GLY A 272 18.16 -26.14 -9.40
C GLY A 272 16.81 -26.63 -9.94
N TYR A 273 15.77 -25.78 -9.97
CA TYR A 273 14.45 -26.09 -10.55
C TYR A 273 14.12 -25.26 -11.80
N VAL A 274 14.90 -24.21 -12.07
CA VAL A 274 14.72 -23.31 -13.22
C VAL A 274 16.00 -23.23 -14.04
N ALA A 275 15.89 -22.77 -15.29
CA ALA A 275 17.03 -22.55 -16.18
C ALA A 275 17.88 -21.35 -15.74
N ASP A 276 18.89 -21.00 -16.53
CA ASP A 276 19.66 -19.78 -16.33
C ASP A 276 18.75 -18.54 -16.47
N PRO A 277 18.98 -17.46 -15.69
CA PRO A 277 18.19 -16.24 -15.80
C PRO A 277 18.23 -15.63 -17.20
N PRO A 278 17.10 -15.12 -17.71
CA PRO A 278 17.08 -14.36 -18.96
C PRO A 278 17.97 -13.11 -18.87
N GLU A 279 18.46 -12.64 -20.02
CA GLU A 279 19.36 -11.47 -20.09
C GLU A 279 18.69 -10.20 -19.55
N THR A 280 17.42 -9.98 -19.91
CA THR A 280 16.62 -8.86 -19.40
C THR A 280 15.81 -9.33 -18.19
N ASP A 281 15.74 -8.50 -17.15
CA ASP A 281 14.91 -8.78 -15.97
C ASP A 281 13.41 -8.71 -16.33
N PHE A 282 12.54 -9.26 -15.49
CA PHE A 282 11.11 -9.39 -15.77
C PHE A 282 10.44 -8.03 -16.04
N TRP A 283 10.59 -7.05 -15.15
CA TRP A 283 9.90 -5.77 -15.29
C TRP A 283 10.45 -4.86 -16.40
N PRO A 284 11.77 -4.76 -16.64
CA PRO A 284 12.31 -4.08 -17.82
C PRO A 284 11.84 -4.68 -19.15
N PHE A 285 11.45 -5.96 -19.16
CA PHE A 285 10.75 -6.55 -20.31
C PHE A 285 9.28 -6.10 -20.37
N MET A 286 8.54 -6.13 -19.25
CA MET A 286 7.09 -5.83 -19.24
C MET A 286 6.74 -4.33 -19.39
N ILE A 287 7.31 -3.49 -18.53
CA ILE A 287 6.84 -2.10 -18.31
C ILE A 287 6.95 -1.23 -19.57
N PRO A 288 8.07 -1.21 -20.31
CA PRO A 288 8.18 -0.37 -21.50
C PRO A 288 7.10 -0.67 -22.54
N GLN A 289 6.67 -1.94 -22.66
CA GLN A 289 5.66 -2.37 -23.62
C GLN A 289 4.27 -1.89 -23.22
N VAL A 290 3.93 -1.98 -21.92
CA VAL A 290 2.68 -1.39 -21.38
C VAL A 290 2.67 0.12 -21.60
N LYS A 291 3.75 0.82 -21.23
CA LYS A 291 3.89 2.28 -21.36
C LYS A 291 3.87 2.75 -22.81
N ALA A 292 4.38 1.95 -23.75
CA ALA A 292 4.31 2.25 -25.18
C ALA A 292 2.86 2.28 -25.69
N ARG A 293 1.96 1.47 -25.11
CA ARG A 293 0.55 1.43 -25.48
C ARG A 293 -0.33 2.36 -24.64
N TYR A 294 0.02 2.55 -23.37
CA TYR A 294 -0.71 3.35 -22.40
C TYR A 294 0.25 4.28 -21.65
N SER A 295 0.58 5.43 -22.24
CA SER A 295 1.64 6.33 -21.75
C SER A 295 1.38 6.94 -20.37
N GLU A 296 0.11 7.09 -19.98
CA GLU A 296 -0.30 7.63 -18.68
C GLU A 296 -0.62 6.54 -17.64
N PHE A 297 -0.44 5.26 -17.98
CA PHE A 297 -0.75 4.14 -17.11
C PHE A 297 0.23 4.07 -15.94
N ILE A 298 -0.25 3.98 -14.70
CA ILE A 298 0.65 3.91 -13.54
C ILE A 298 0.93 2.47 -13.12
N MET A 299 2.19 2.17 -12.82
CA MET A 299 2.67 0.90 -12.29
C MET A 299 3.13 1.12 -10.85
N ILE A 300 2.49 0.45 -9.89
CA ILE A 300 2.83 0.50 -8.47
C ILE A 300 3.39 -0.86 -8.04
N ALA A 301 4.61 -0.89 -7.51
CA ALA A 301 5.18 -2.10 -6.95
C ALA A 301 4.85 -2.21 -5.46
N GLU A 302 4.16 -3.29 -5.07
CA GLU A 302 4.34 -3.79 -3.72
C GLU A 302 5.74 -4.38 -3.61
N VAL A 303 6.53 -3.84 -2.70
CA VAL A 303 7.94 -4.22 -2.53
C VAL A 303 8.33 -4.16 -1.06
N TYR A 304 9.21 -5.08 -0.69
CA TYR A 304 9.78 -5.19 0.65
C TYR A 304 11.31 -5.33 0.59
N TRP A 305 11.94 -5.43 1.76
CA TRP A 305 13.38 -5.70 1.95
C TRP A 305 14.33 -4.59 1.49
N GLY A 306 13.88 -3.33 1.48
CA GLY A 306 14.73 -2.21 1.07
C GLY A 306 14.99 -2.17 -0.44
N ARG A 307 14.14 -2.81 -1.25
CA ARG A 307 14.28 -2.92 -2.71
C ARG A 307 13.48 -1.87 -3.49
N GLU A 308 12.93 -0.87 -2.81
CA GLU A 308 12.18 0.24 -3.42
C GLU A 308 13.01 0.88 -4.55
N TYR A 309 14.29 1.16 -4.31
CA TYR A 309 15.17 1.73 -5.34
C TYR A 309 15.34 0.81 -6.56
N ASP A 310 15.53 -0.50 -6.34
CA ASP A 310 15.68 -1.48 -7.42
C ASP A 310 14.42 -1.55 -8.30
N MET A 311 13.24 -1.44 -7.70
CA MET A 311 11.97 -1.45 -8.42
C MET A 311 11.75 -0.17 -9.22
N LEU A 312 12.11 1.00 -8.68
CA LEU A 312 12.07 2.25 -9.44
C LEU A 312 13.02 2.20 -10.66
N GLN A 313 14.23 1.64 -10.50
CA GLN A 313 15.15 1.45 -11.62
C GLN A 313 14.63 0.47 -12.69
N GLN A 314 13.76 -0.46 -12.31
CA GLN A 314 13.09 -1.36 -13.26
C GLN A 314 11.93 -0.70 -14.04
N GLY A 315 11.56 0.54 -13.68
CA GLY A 315 10.59 1.35 -14.42
C GLY A 315 9.25 1.57 -13.73
N PHE A 316 9.08 1.15 -12.47
CA PHE A 316 7.88 1.44 -11.70
C PHE A 316 7.73 2.94 -11.42
N ASP A 317 6.49 3.45 -11.47
CA ASP A 317 6.22 4.85 -11.13
C ASP A 317 6.21 5.06 -9.61
N PHE A 318 5.74 4.06 -8.87
CA PHE A 318 5.68 4.10 -7.41
C PHE A 318 6.03 2.76 -6.77
N THR A 319 6.52 2.82 -5.54
CA THR A 319 6.79 1.65 -4.69
C THR A 319 6.19 1.83 -3.31
N TYR A 320 5.74 0.74 -2.69
CA TYR A 320 5.35 0.77 -1.27
C TYR A 320 6.48 1.27 -0.40
N ASP A 321 6.16 2.09 0.60
CA ASP A 321 7.12 2.52 1.62
C ASP A 321 6.85 1.79 2.94
N LYS A 322 7.11 0.48 2.91
CA LYS A 322 6.97 -0.39 4.08
C LYS A 322 7.88 0.04 5.22
N THR A 323 9.08 0.53 4.89
CA THR A 323 10.06 1.01 5.86
C THR A 323 9.53 2.18 6.68
N LEU A 324 8.91 3.19 6.04
CA LEU A 324 8.26 4.29 6.78
C LEU A 324 7.09 3.76 7.61
N TYR A 325 6.24 2.91 7.04
CA TYR A 325 5.11 2.32 7.75
C TYR A 325 5.56 1.66 9.05
N ASP A 326 6.58 0.80 9.01
CA ASP A 326 7.08 0.08 10.20
C ASP A 326 7.60 1.06 11.26
N ARG A 327 8.33 2.11 10.85
CA ARG A 327 8.86 3.13 11.75
C ARG A 327 7.75 3.95 12.43
N ILE A 328 6.65 4.23 11.72
CA ILE A 328 5.45 4.85 12.29
C ILE A 328 4.79 3.90 13.30
N MET A 329 4.64 2.62 12.97
CA MET A 329 4.03 1.60 13.84
C MET A 329 4.86 1.32 15.10
N GLU A 330 6.19 1.43 15.00
CA GLU A 330 7.13 1.36 16.13
C GLU A 330 7.11 2.64 16.99
N VAL A 331 6.53 3.74 16.49
CA VAL A 331 6.55 5.08 17.10
C VAL A 331 7.99 5.58 17.30
N ASP A 332 8.89 5.22 16.37
CA ASP A 332 10.29 5.65 16.40
C ASP A 332 10.47 6.90 15.54
N VAL A 333 10.23 8.06 16.16
CA VAL A 333 10.29 9.36 15.49
C VAL A 333 11.67 9.64 14.90
N GLN A 334 12.74 9.15 15.52
CA GLN A 334 14.11 9.36 15.02
C GLN A 334 14.36 8.55 13.75
N LYS A 335 13.92 7.28 13.71
CA LYS A 335 13.97 6.49 12.48
C LYS A 335 13.06 7.08 11.40
N VAL A 336 11.90 7.63 11.74
CA VAL A 336 11.05 8.36 10.79
C VAL A 336 11.80 9.57 10.24
N HIS A 337 12.39 10.41 11.08
CA HIS A 337 13.20 11.56 10.66
C HIS A 337 14.31 11.11 9.70
N ALA A 338 15.10 10.10 10.10
CA ALA A 338 16.18 9.55 9.29
C ALA A 338 15.70 8.95 7.96
N HIS A 339 14.46 8.46 7.88
CA HIS A 339 13.85 8.04 6.61
C HIS A 339 13.61 9.23 5.67
N LEU A 340 13.08 10.31 6.23
CA LEU A 340 12.65 11.50 5.50
C LEU A 340 13.82 12.38 5.05
N THR A 341 15.06 12.07 5.45
CA THR A 341 16.25 12.74 4.90
C THR A 341 16.63 12.24 3.49
N ALA A 342 15.98 11.16 3.00
CA ALA A 342 16.20 10.67 1.65
C ALA A 342 15.91 11.75 0.59
N PRO A 343 16.58 11.73 -0.59
CA PRO A 343 16.36 12.71 -1.64
C PRO A 343 14.89 12.80 -2.07
N ILE A 344 14.42 14.00 -2.40
CA ILE A 344 13.02 14.24 -2.78
C ILE A 344 12.64 13.44 -4.03
N GLU A 345 13.59 13.23 -4.93
CA GLU A 345 13.42 12.45 -6.16
C GLU A 345 13.20 10.96 -5.90
N PHE A 346 13.48 10.48 -4.69
CA PHE A 346 13.09 9.14 -4.24
C PHE A 346 11.76 9.22 -3.49
N GLN A 347 11.61 10.17 -2.56
CA GLN A 347 10.43 10.30 -1.72
C GLN A 347 9.13 10.52 -2.52
N GLN A 348 9.19 11.21 -3.66
CA GLN A 348 8.03 11.46 -4.52
C GLN A 348 7.47 10.21 -5.22
N HIS A 349 8.20 9.09 -5.22
CA HIS A 349 7.77 7.82 -5.79
C HIS A 349 7.33 6.80 -4.73
N MET A 350 7.26 7.20 -3.46
CA MET A 350 6.82 6.33 -2.38
C MET A 350 5.30 6.34 -2.24
N VAL A 351 4.69 5.16 -2.03
CA VAL A 351 3.31 5.02 -1.57
C VAL A 351 3.31 4.95 -0.04
N ARG A 352 2.79 5.99 0.59
CA ARG A 352 2.73 6.18 2.04
C ARG A 352 1.39 5.65 2.56
N PHE A 353 1.43 4.75 3.54
CA PHE A 353 0.22 4.20 4.18
C PHE A 353 0.45 3.95 5.67
N ILE A 354 -0.64 3.82 6.42
CA ILE A 354 -0.65 3.40 7.83
C ILE A 354 -1.51 2.16 8.07
N GLU A 355 -2.23 1.71 7.04
CA GLU A 355 -2.90 0.42 6.93
C GLU A 355 -3.19 0.13 5.45
N ASN A 356 -3.39 -1.13 5.12
CA ASN A 356 -3.86 -1.65 3.84
C ASN A 356 -4.50 -3.04 4.11
N HIS A 357 -4.80 -3.85 3.09
CA HIS A 357 -5.36 -5.18 3.31
C HIS A 357 -4.42 -6.18 4.04
N ASP A 358 -3.10 -6.03 3.93
CA ASP A 358 -2.11 -6.91 4.56
C ASP A 358 -1.67 -6.46 5.95
N GLU A 359 -1.83 -5.18 6.25
CA GLU A 359 -1.43 -4.58 7.51
C GLU A 359 -2.59 -4.53 8.52
N PRO A 360 -2.29 -4.53 9.84
CA PRO A 360 -3.30 -4.27 10.86
C PRO A 360 -4.01 -2.92 10.64
N ARG A 361 -5.25 -2.81 11.13
CA ARG A 361 -5.95 -1.53 11.19
C ARG A 361 -5.17 -0.53 12.04
N ALA A 362 -4.90 0.65 11.50
CA ALA A 362 -4.18 1.72 12.16
C ALA A 362 -4.87 2.15 13.46
N HIS A 363 -6.21 2.16 13.46
CA HIS A 363 -6.98 2.52 14.64
C HIS A 363 -6.77 1.55 15.82
N ASP A 364 -6.73 0.25 15.53
CA ASP A 364 -6.45 -0.79 16.52
C ASP A 364 -4.96 -0.78 16.94
N ARG A 365 -4.05 -0.70 15.96
CA ARG A 365 -2.61 -0.83 16.18
C ARG A 365 -1.98 0.38 16.90
N LEU A 366 -2.33 1.60 16.48
CA LEU A 366 -1.79 2.85 17.03
C LEU A 366 -2.66 3.42 18.16
N GLY A 367 -3.95 3.07 18.16
CA GLY A 367 -4.97 3.71 18.99
C GLY A 367 -5.49 5.01 18.37
N PRO A 368 -6.66 5.48 18.84
CA PRO A 368 -7.38 6.60 18.24
C PRO A 368 -6.58 7.89 18.20
N ALA A 369 -5.88 8.22 19.29
CA ALA A 369 -5.13 9.47 19.41
C ALA A 369 -3.94 9.54 18.45
N ARG A 370 -3.21 8.43 18.25
CA ARG A 370 -2.02 8.38 17.38
C ARG A 370 -2.32 8.18 15.91
N SER A 371 -3.46 7.56 15.59
CA SER A 371 -3.87 7.34 14.20
C SER A 371 -4.03 8.67 13.44
N LEU A 372 -4.45 9.75 14.13
CA LEU A 372 -4.62 11.09 13.56
C LEU A 372 -3.29 11.72 13.09
N PRO A 373 -2.28 11.96 13.95
CA PRO A 373 -1.02 12.53 13.49
C PRO A 373 -0.28 11.63 12.49
N ALA A 374 -0.46 10.31 12.55
CA ALA A 374 0.07 9.38 11.55
C ALA A 374 -0.62 9.55 10.18
N ALA A 375 -1.94 9.78 10.17
CA ALA A 375 -2.69 10.12 8.95
C ALA A 375 -2.23 11.46 8.35
N THR A 376 -2.07 12.49 9.18
CA THR A 376 -1.52 13.79 8.73
C THR A 376 -0.17 13.61 8.08
N LEU A 377 0.70 12.77 8.65
CA LEU A 377 2.02 12.48 8.10
C LEU A 377 1.93 11.89 6.69
N ILE A 378 1.22 10.77 6.49
CA ILE A 378 1.14 10.15 5.16
C ILE A 378 0.41 11.02 4.13
N CYS A 379 -0.56 11.83 4.55
CA CYS A 379 -1.30 12.73 3.67
C CYS A 379 -0.51 13.98 3.28
N THR A 380 0.49 14.41 4.03
CA THR A 380 1.21 15.67 3.75
C THR A 380 2.68 15.46 3.35
N LEU A 381 3.22 14.24 3.46
CA LEU A 381 4.55 13.91 2.93
C LEU A 381 4.57 13.79 1.40
N PRO A 382 5.74 13.95 0.75
CA PRO A 382 5.91 13.65 -0.66
C PRO A 382 5.59 12.20 -1.02
N GLY A 383 5.20 11.98 -2.28
CA GLY A 383 4.79 10.68 -2.80
C GLY A 383 3.30 10.41 -2.65
N ALA A 384 2.82 9.30 -3.20
CA ALA A 384 1.42 8.92 -3.13
C ALA A 384 0.98 8.63 -1.67
N CYS A 385 -0.27 8.89 -1.34
CA CYS A 385 -0.92 8.48 -0.11
C CYS A 385 -1.92 7.37 -0.43
N LEU A 386 -1.82 6.24 0.27
CA LEU A 386 -2.77 5.15 0.20
C LEU A 386 -3.62 5.15 1.47
N LEU A 387 -4.93 5.22 1.28
CA LEU A 387 -5.95 5.15 2.30
C LEU A 387 -6.78 3.89 2.08
N HIS A 388 -7.09 3.18 3.15
CA HIS A 388 -7.84 1.92 3.05
C HIS A 388 -9.31 2.11 3.46
N HIS A 389 -10.21 1.38 2.81
CA HIS A 389 -11.65 1.41 3.11
C HIS A 389 -11.92 1.06 4.58
N GLY A 390 -12.65 1.95 5.26
CA GLY A 390 -12.90 1.89 6.70
C GLY A 390 -11.89 2.67 7.57
N GLN A 391 -10.72 3.07 7.05
CA GLN A 391 -9.71 3.83 7.81
C GLN A 391 -10.24 5.18 8.29
N LEU A 392 -10.94 5.90 7.41
CA LEU A 392 -11.51 7.23 7.69
C LEU A 392 -12.56 7.19 8.81
N THR A 393 -13.20 6.04 9.00
CA THR A 393 -14.24 5.82 10.02
C THR A 393 -13.74 5.01 11.21
N GLY A 394 -12.46 4.64 11.24
CA GLY A 394 -11.82 3.96 12.36
C GLY A 394 -12.21 2.49 12.49
N ALA A 395 -12.39 1.79 11.36
CA ALA A 395 -12.55 0.33 11.34
C ALA A 395 -11.39 -0.34 12.09
N GLN A 396 -11.70 -1.32 12.94
CA GLN A 396 -10.75 -1.99 13.83
C GLN A 396 -10.52 -3.44 13.41
N VAL A 397 -11.46 -4.05 12.69
CA VAL A 397 -11.30 -5.42 12.22
C VAL A 397 -10.48 -5.46 10.93
N LYS A 398 -9.35 -6.18 10.98
CA LYS A 398 -8.61 -6.56 9.77
C LYS A 398 -9.34 -7.72 9.09
N LEU A 399 -9.77 -7.52 7.84
CA LEU A 399 -10.53 -8.51 7.09
C LEU A 399 -9.59 -9.54 6.43
N PRO A 400 -9.88 -10.85 6.55
CA PRO A 400 -9.29 -11.86 5.69
C PRO A 400 -9.65 -11.59 4.22
N VAL A 401 -8.69 -11.73 3.30
CA VAL A 401 -8.94 -11.55 1.85
C VAL A 401 -9.86 -12.62 1.25
N GLN A 402 -10.15 -13.69 2.01
CA GLN A 402 -10.96 -14.83 1.64
C GLN A 402 -12.47 -14.64 1.84
N ILE A 403 -12.88 -13.58 2.55
CA ILE A 403 -14.30 -13.36 2.88
C ILE A 403 -14.90 -12.21 2.05
N ARG A 404 -16.21 -12.31 1.79
CA ARG A 404 -16.94 -11.36 0.94
C ARG A 404 -17.64 -10.21 1.68
N ARG A 405 -17.67 -10.23 3.01
CA ARG A 405 -18.30 -9.19 3.84
C ARG A 405 -17.51 -8.95 5.12
N GLY A 406 -17.57 -7.73 5.64
CA GLY A 406 -17.03 -7.38 6.95
C GLY A 406 -18.10 -7.43 8.04
N PRO A 407 -17.70 -7.31 9.31
CA PRO A 407 -18.62 -7.10 10.42
C PRO A 407 -19.21 -5.69 10.37
N ILE A 408 -20.33 -5.48 11.08
CA ILE A 408 -20.87 -4.13 11.28
C ILE A 408 -20.06 -3.46 12.40
N GLU A 409 -19.34 -2.40 12.06
CA GLU A 409 -18.54 -1.62 13.00
C GLU A 409 -19.17 -0.24 13.26
N THR A 410 -18.98 0.29 14.47
CA THR A 410 -19.40 1.66 14.78
C THR A 410 -18.46 2.64 14.08
N GLN A 411 -19.01 3.45 13.16
CA GLN A 411 -18.25 4.46 12.46
C GLN A 411 -18.00 5.68 13.33
N ARG A 412 -16.77 6.19 13.31
CA ARG A 412 -16.37 7.41 14.00
C ARG A 412 -16.45 8.63 13.09
N GLU A 413 -17.53 9.39 13.26
CA GLU A 413 -17.76 10.61 12.47
C GLU A 413 -16.72 11.70 12.73
N ASP A 414 -16.22 11.82 13.96
CA ASP A 414 -15.19 12.80 14.30
C ASP A 414 -13.86 12.52 13.58
N LEU A 415 -13.49 11.24 13.45
CA LEU A 415 -12.34 10.81 12.66
C LEU A 415 -12.57 11.08 11.17
N ARG A 416 -13.77 10.75 10.66
CA ARG A 416 -14.14 11.02 9.26
C ARG A 416 -14.00 12.50 8.92
N GLN A 417 -14.52 13.38 9.75
CA GLN A 417 -14.42 14.82 9.57
C GLN A 417 -12.97 15.32 9.60
N HIS A 418 -12.10 14.76 10.43
CA HIS A 418 -10.68 15.10 10.41
C HIS A 418 -10.03 14.71 9.08
N TYR A 419 -10.26 13.50 8.58
CA TYR A 419 -9.75 13.08 7.28
C TYR A 419 -10.29 13.95 6.14
N LEU A 420 -11.58 14.29 6.14
CA LEU A 420 -12.16 15.13 5.09
C LEU A 420 -11.50 16.52 5.04
N LYS A 421 -11.26 17.15 6.20
CA LYS A 421 -10.50 18.41 6.27
C LYS A 421 -9.07 18.26 5.74
N LEU A 422 -8.39 17.20 6.15
CA LEU A 422 -7.02 16.90 5.75
C LEU A 422 -6.92 16.68 4.23
N LEU A 423 -7.83 15.90 3.64
CA LEU A 423 -7.86 15.64 2.20
C LEU A 423 -8.24 16.88 1.40
N GLN A 424 -9.22 17.65 1.87
CA GLN A 424 -9.59 18.91 1.25
C GLN A 424 -8.40 19.88 1.17
N GLU A 425 -7.66 20.04 2.26
CA GLU A 425 -6.49 20.93 2.28
C GLU A 425 -5.33 20.36 1.44
N THR A 426 -5.08 19.07 1.51
CA THR A 426 -3.94 18.47 0.80
C THR A 426 -4.15 18.30 -0.70
N HIS A 427 -5.38 18.52 -1.19
CA HIS A 427 -5.68 18.68 -2.61
C HIS A 427 -5.19 20.03 -3.19
N THR A 428 -4.73 20.98 -2.36
CA THR A 428 -4.20 22.26 -2.84
C THR A 428 -2.90 22.08 -3.65
N PRO A 429 -2.64 22.92 -4.69
CA PRO A 429 -1.49 22.75 -5.58
C PRO A 429 -0.12 22.70 -4.88
N ILE A 430 0.01 23.30 -3.69
CA ILE A 430 1.27 23.35 -2.93
C ILE A 430 1.81 21.95 -2.58
N TYR A 431 0.95 20.94 -2.40
CA TYR A 431 1.38 19.56 -2.11
C TYR A 431 1.82 18.80 -3.35
N ARG A 432 1.43 19.27 -4.54
CA ARG A 432 1.74 18.62 -5.83
C ARG A 432 2.90 19.30 -6.55
N LEU A 433 2.96 20.63 -6.46
CA LEU A 433 3.88 21.48 -7.23
C LEU A 433 4.87 22.24 -6.35
N GLY A 434 4.63 22.28 -5.02
CA GLY A 434 5.45 23.03 -4.10
C GLY A 434 6.78 22.34 -3.78
N GLU A 435 7.68 23.12 -3.22
CA GLU A 435 8.95 22.64 -2.68
C GLU A 435 8.73 22.12 -1.26
N TRP A 436 8.97 20.83 -1.05
CA TRP A 436 8.97 20.21 0.26
C TRP A 436 10.32 20.40 0.98
N ARG A 437 10.28 20.54 2.30
CA ARG A 437 11.46 20.65 3.15
C ARG A 437 11.25 20.01 4.52
N LEU A 438 12.17 19.14 4.93
CA LEU A 438 12.33 18.73 6.33
C LEU A 438 13.12 19.79 7.10
N PHE A 439 12.67 20.14 8.30
CA PHE A 439 13.33 21.13 9.15
C PHE A 439 14.09 20.47 10.30
N GLU A 440 15.30 20.98 10.56
CA GLU A 440 16.08 20.64 11.74
C GLU A 440 15.54 21.37 12.97
N LEU A 441 15.26 20.60 14.02
CA LEU A 441 14.78 21.12 15.30
C LEU A 441 15.95 21.32 16.27
N ALA A 442 15.91 22.42 17.02
CA ALA A 442 16.87 22.71 18.07
C ALA A 442 16.24 22.49 19.46
N PRO A 443 16.98 21.95 20.44
CA PRO A 443 16.44 21.76 21.77
C PRO A 443 16.26 23.13 22.48
N VAL A 444 15.24 23.24 23.34
CA VAL A 444 14.98 24.48 24.11
C VAL A 444 16.00 24.70 25.23
N ALA A 445 16.63 23.62 25.70
CA ALA A 445 17.72 23.60 26.67
C ALA A 445 18.76 22.56 26.28
N LYS A 446 20.02 22.71 26.73
CA LYS A 446 21.17 21.90 26.29
C LYS A 446 20.96 20.38 26.40
N ASP A 447 20.23 19.93 27.42
CA ASP A 447 20.03 18.52 27.73
C ASP A 447 18.59 18.05 27.44
N ASP A 448 17.78 18.86 26.75
CA ASP A 448 16.42 18.49 26.38
C ASP A 448 16.43 17.56 25.17
N ILE A 449 16.29 16.26 25.43
CA ILE A 449 16.22 15.21 24.42
C ILE A 449 14.81 15.02 23.84
N THR A 450 13.79 15.71 24.37
CA THR A 450 12.40 15.55 23.89
C THR A 450 12.21 16.12 22.48
N VAL A 451 13.12 17.00 22.02
CA VAL A 451 13.19 17.50 20.64
C VAL A 451 13.14 16.37 19.61
N TYR A 452 13.74 15.21 19.91
CA TYR A 452 13.80 14.07 19.01
C TYR A 452 12.49 13.28 18.90
N ASN A 453 11.47 13.65 19.69
CA ASN A 453 10.11 13.11 19.58
C ASN A 453 9.24 13.92 18.61
N LEU A 454 9.78 14.99 18.03
CA LEU A 454 9.06 15.88 17.14
C LEU A 454 9.60 15.78 15.71
N LEU A 455 8.68 15.91 14.74
CA LEU A 455 9.00 16.12 13.33
C LEU A 455 8.45 17.47 12.91
N ALA A 456 9.21 18.20 12.11
CA ALA A 456 8.74 19.42 11.47
C ALA A 456 9.17 19.43 10.00
N TYR A 457 8.23 19.68 9.11
CA TYR A 457 8.48 19.83 7.68
C TYR A 457 7.45 20.80 7.10
N GLY A 458 7.68 21.24 5.87
CA GLY A 458 6.75 22.14 5.23
C GLY A 458 6.82 22.15 3.72
N TRP A 459 5.85 22.83 3.14
CA TRP A 459 5.75 23.06 1.71
C TRP A 459 5.70 24.56 1.41
N ARG A 460 6.28 24.93 0.26
CA ARG A 460 6.29 26.30 -0.25
C ARG A 460 5.94 26.32 -1.73
N LEU A 461 5.03 27.21 -2.14
CA LEU A 461 4.71 27.47 -3.54
C LEU A 461 4.27 28.92 -3.70
N ASP A 462 4.87 29.67 -4.62
CA ASP A 462 4.46 31.03 -5.00
C ASP A 462 4.22 32.01 -3.82
N GLY A 463 5.03 31.89 -2.75
CA GLY A 463 4.93 32.72 -1.55
C GLY A 463 3.88 32.27 -0.53
N GLU A 464 3.19 31.16 -0.78
CA GLU A 464 2.43 30.41 0.22
C GLU A 464 3.33 29.44 0.98
N TYR A 465 2.98 29.20 2.24
CA TYR A 465 3.69 28.29 3.13
C TYR A 465 2.71 27.41 3.90
N ARG A 466 3.09 26.14 4.08
CA ARG A 466 2.42 25.16 4.95
C ARG A 466 3.45 24.52 5.87
N LEU A 467 3.28 24.66 7.18
CA LEU A 467 4.16 24.04 8.17
C LEU A 467 3.40 22.94 8.90
N ILE A 468 3.97 21.74 8.93
CA ILE A 468 3.44 20.58 9.64
C ILE A 468 4.40 20.25 10.78
N VAL A 469 3.85 20.10 11.98
CA VAL A 469 4.59 19.67 13.18
C VAL A 469 3.88 18.46 13.77
N VAL A 470 4.59 17.35 13.94
CA VAL A 470 4.01 16.08 14.39
C VAL A 470 4.69 15.59 15.66
N ASN A 471 3.89 15.25 16.67
CA ASN A 471 4.29 14.48 17.84
C ASN A 471 3.53 13.15 17.86
N LEU A 472 4.22 12.05 17.57
CA LEU A 472 3.63 10.69 17.60
C LEU A 472 3.66 10.06 19.00
N THR A 473 4.26 10.73 19.98
CA THR A 473 4.58 10.16 21.29
C THR A 473 3.63 10.63 22.40
N SER A 474 3.65 9.90 23.53
CA SER A 474 2.98 10.29 24.77
C SER A 474 3.85 11.20 25.64
N ILE A 475 4.92 11.77 25.09
CA ILE A 475 5.89 12.57 25.83
C ILE A 475 5.67 14.04 25.48
N THR A 476 5.46 14.86 26.50
CA THR A 476 5.46 16.32 26.34
C THR A 476 6.83 16.73 25.84
N SER A 477 6.86 17.35 24.67
CA SER A 477 8.11 17.59 23.95
C SER A 477 8.19 19.03 23.49
N TYR A 478 9.41 19.58 23.53
CA TYR A 478 9.66 20.98 23.24
C TYR A 478 10.76 21.11 22.18
N ALA A 479 10.60 22.07 21.28
CA ALA A 479 11.63 22.38 20.29
C ALA A 479 11.62 23.85 19.91
N ARG A 480 12.77 24.34 19.45
CA ARG A 480 12.88 25.55 18.65
C ARG A 480 12.98 25.16 17.18
N LEU A 481 12.08 25.69 16.37
CA LEU A 481 12.04 25.49 14.93
C LEU A 481 12.48 26.76 14.20
N PRO A 482 13.75 26.85 13.78
CA PRO A 482 14.18 27.90 12.88
C PRO A 482 13.73 27.54 11.46
N LEU A 483 12.92 28.39 10.81
CA LEU A 483 12.44 28.16 9.44
C LEU A 483 13.54 28.42 8.38
N LYS A 484 14.71 27.79 8.55
CA LYS A 484 15.87 27.93 7.64
C LYS A 484 15.51 27.45 6.23
N GLY A 485 15.89 28.26 5.25
CA GLY A 485 15.53 28.10 3.85
C GLY A 485 14.20 28.71 3.43
N TRP A 486 13.47 29.33 4.36
CA TRP A 486 12.31 30.18 4.11
C TRP A 486 12.58 31.61 4.63
N GLU A 487 13.76 32.15 4.33
CA GLU A 487 14.20 33.45 4.83
C GLU A 487 13.25 34.60 4.44
N GLU A 488 12.49 34.47 3.35
CA GLU A 488 11.53 35.48 2.89
C GLU A 488 10.35 35.66 3.85
N VAL A 489 10.08 34.66 4.70
CA VAL A 489 9.09 34.77 5.78
C VAL A 489 9.44 35.94 6.70
N ALA A 490 10.73 36.27 6.89
CA ALA A 490 11.19 37.32 7.80
C ALA A 490 10.68 38.73 7.47
N GLY A 491 10.31 38.99 6.21
CA GLY A 491 9.92 40.31 5.72
C GLY A 491 8.51 40.75 6.10
N HIS A 492 7.70 39.88 6.71
CA HIS A 492 6.28 40.12 6.94
C HIS A 492 5.81 39.63 8.32
N ASP A 493 4.69 40.19 8.78
CA ASP A 493 3.92 39.61 9.87
C ASP A 493 2.93 38.58 9.30
N TRP A 494 2.72 37.50 10.04
CA TRP A 494 1.93 36.35 9.59
C TRP A 494 0.88 35.98 10.62
N ILE A 495 -0.25 35.48 10.11
CA ILE A 495 -1.25 34.74 10.85
C ILE A 495 -1.09 33.27 10.44
N LEU A 496 -0.72 32.43 11.40
CA LEU A 496 -0.63 30.98 11.24
C LEU A 496 -1.97 30.39 11.65
N HIS A 497 -2.69 29.79 10.70
CA HIS A 497 -3.97 29.11 10.93
C HIS A 497 -3.71 27.62 11.05
N ASP A 498 -3.99 27.02 12.20
CA ASP A 498 -3.99 25.56 12.33
C ASP A 498 -5.28 24.99 11.75
N ILE A 499 -5.15 24.20 10.70
CA ILE A 499 -6.28 23.65 9.95
C ILE A 499 -6.98 22.54 10.73
N ASP A 500 -6.27 21.88 11.64
CA ASP A 500 -6.82 20.76 12.41
C ASP A 500 -7.85 21.26 13.44
N ASP A 501 -7.45 22.18 14.32
CA ASP A 501 -8.29 22.69 15.42
C ASP A 501 -8.83 24.12 15.23
N GLY A 502 -8.45 24.79 14.15
CA GLY A 502 -8.93 26.13 13.81
C GLY A 502 -8.28 27.27 14.61
N SER A 503 -7.26 26.97 15.42
CA SER A 503 -6.54 27.98 16.18
C SER A 503 -5.72 28.92 15.27
N THR A 504 -5.53 30.17 15.71
CA THR A 504 -4.78 31.17 14.94
C THR A 504 -3.70 31.84 15.79
N TYR A 505 -2.52 32.04 15.22
CA TYR A 505 -1.38 32.64 15.89
C TYR A 505 -0.77 33.77 15.08
N VAL A 506 -0.68 34.96 15.65
CA VAL A 506 0.05 36.08 15.04
C VAL A 506 1.54 35.96 15.37
N ARG A 507 2.41 36.01 14.36
CA ARG A 507 3.86 35.92 14.50
C ARG A 507 4.55 36.93 13.60
N ARG A 508 5.59 37.59 14.11
CA ARG A 508 6.50 38.34 13.24
C ARG A 508 7.41 37.36 12.52
N GLY A 509 7.54 37.48 11.22
CA GLY A 509 8.36 36.58 10.40
C GLY A 509 9.80 36.47 10.90
N SER A 510 10.39 37.61 11.26
CA SER A 510 11.77 37.67 11.76
C SER A 510 11.96 36.83 13.03
N GLU A 511 10.97 36.82 13.94
CA GLU A 511 11.00 36.03 15.18
C GLU A 511 10.91 34.51 14.92
N MET A 512 10.27 34.11 13.81
CA MET A 512 10.18 32.71 13.39
C MET A 512 11.48 32.16 12.80
N ILE A 513 12.37 33.05 12.33
CA ILE A 513 13.73 32.70 11.89
C ILE A 513 14.71 32.82 13.06
N THR A 514 14.63 33.91 13.83
CA THR A 514 15.51 34.19 14.99
C THR A 514 14.73 35.03 16.01
N PRO A 515 14.41 34.50 17.22
CA PRO A 515 15.05 33.37 17.91
C PRO A 515 14.44 31.98 17.65
N ALA A 516 13.68 31.82 16.55
CA ALA A 516 12.96 30.60 16.14
C ALA A 516 11.63 30.36 16.85
N LEU A 517 10.71 29.67 16.17
CA LEU A 517 9.40 29.28 16.72
C LEU A 517 9.57 28.31 17.88
N LEU A 518 8.98 28.61 19.04
CA LEU A 518 8.86 27.64 20.13
C LEU A 518 7.68 26.70 19.82
N LEU A 519 7.96 25.40 19.80
CA LEU A 519 7.00 24.33 19.61
C LEU A 519 6.74 23.63 20.95
N GLU A 520 5.46 23.49 21.28
CA GLU A 520 4.95 22.69 22.41
C GLU A 520 3.70 21.92 21.92
N PRO A 521 3.84 20.97 20.98
CA PRO A 521 2.71 20.21 20.49
C PRO A 521 2.19 19.28 21.57
N ASN A 522 0.87 19.21 21.70
CA ASN A 522 0.21 18.26 22.61
C ASN A 522 0.61 16.80 22.29
N LEU A 523 0.35 15.90 23.24
CA LEU A 523 0.57 14.47 23.05
C LEU A 523 -0.24 13.97 21.86
N PHE A 524 0.38 13.14 21.01
CA PHE A 524 -0.29 12.54 19.85
C PHE A 524 -0.97 13.56 18.93
N LYS A 525 -0.32 14.71 18.70
CA LYS A 525 -0.89 15.82 17.93
C LYS A 525 -0.08 16.07 16.67
N ALA A 526 -0.78 16.39 15.60
CA ALA A 526 -0.21 17.08 14.46
C ALA A 526 -0.79 18.49 14.42
N HIS A 527 0.07 19.48 14.31
CA HIS A 527 -0.32 20.85 13.98
C HIS A 527 -0.07 21.08 12.50
N PHE A 528 -1.04 21.71 11.85
CA PHE A 528 -0.98 21.95 10.42
C PHE A 528 -1.27 23.42 10.10
N PHE A 529 -0.20 24.21 10.02
CA PHE A 529 -0.29 25.65 9.87
C PHE A 529 -0.28 26.11 8.42
N ARG A 530 -1.31 26.88 8.04
CA ARG A 530 -1.31 27.74 6.85
C ARG A 530 -0.92 29.16 7.20
N PHE A 531 0.01 29.71 6.44
CA PHE A 531 0.51 31.06 6.63
C PHE A 531 -0.34 32.04 5.80
N GLN A 532 -0.86 33.08 6.45
CA GLN A 532 -1.51 34.20 5.80
C GLN A 532 -0.75 35.48 6.16
N ARG A 533 -0.45 36.33 5.18
CA ARG A 533 0.16 37.64 5.46
C ARG A 533 -0.81 38.50 6.26
N LYS A 534 -0.27 39.19 7.26
CA LYS A 534 -0.97 40.21 8.02
C LYS A 534 -0.61 41.56 7.40
N ASP A 535 -1.52 42.10 6.59
CA ASP A 535 -1.37 43.40 5.94
C ASP A 535 -1.25 44.56 6.95
#